data_AF-A0A2M7MT15-F1
#
_entry.id   AF-A0A2M7MT15-F1
#
_cell.length_a   1.000
_cell.length_b   1.000
_cell.length_c   1.000
_cell.angle_alpha   90.00
_cell.angle_beta   90.00
_cell.angle_gamma   90.00
#
_symmetry.space_group_name_H-M   'P 1'
#
loop_
_entity.id
_entity.type
_entity.pdbx_description
1 polymer ?
#
loop_
_entity_poly.entity_id
_entity_poly.type
_entity_poly.pdbx_seq_one_letter_code
_entity_poly.pdbx_strand_id
1 'polypeptide(L)' 'MAANIGRPLEFDPDTALEGAMHLFWARGYEHTSMQDLLSTMNLSKSSLYQA' A
#
# COMPACT_ATOMS: atom_id res chain seq x y z
N MET A 1 24.56 -5.80 -1.53
CA MET A 1 23.85 -4.99 -2.55
C MET A 1 22.65 -4.38 -1.84
N ALA A 2 22.85 -3.24 -1.17
CA ALA A 2 21.82 -2.58 -0.36
C ALA A 2 21.18 -1.48 -1.20
N ALA A 3 19.90 -1.63 -1.54
CA ALA A 3 19.17 -0.61 -2.26
C ALA A 3 19.06 0.65 -1.39
N ASN A 4 19.42 1.78 -1.98
CA ASN A 4 19.34 3.12 -1.43
C ASN A 4 17.87 3.46 -1.11
N ILE A 5 17.42 3.15 0.11
CA ILE A 5 16.13 3.64 0.64
C ILE A 5 16.34 5.12 1.02
N GLY A 6 16.25 5.95 -0.01
CA GLY A 6 16.30 7.41 0.10
C GLY A 6 15.10 7.92 0.89
N ARG A 7 15.38 8.51 2.06
CA ARG A 7 14.44 8.97 3.10
C ARG A 7 13.54 7.85 3.64
N PRO A 8 13.33 7.78 4.98
CA PRO A 8 12.31 6.88 5.51
C PRO A 8 10.99 7.28 4.85
N LEU A 9 10.45 6.42 3.99
CA LEU A 9 9.07 6.57 3.55
C LEU A 9 8.24 6.53 4.84
N GLU A 10 7.30 7.45 5.00
CA GLU A 10 6.35 7.43 6.12
C GLU A 10 5.44 6.18 6.10
N PHE A 11 5.62 5.30 5.10
CA PHE A 11 4.97 4.01 5.00
C PHE A 11 5.97 2.92 4.63
N ASP A 12 5.69 1.70 5.09
CA ASP A 12 6.45 0.50 4.74
C ASP A 12 5.79 -0.20 3.54
N PRO A 13 6.43 -0.26 2.36
CA PRO A 13 5.83 -0.80 1.14
C PRO A 13 5.53 -2.30 1.23
N ASP A 14 6.33 -3.07 1.98
CA ASP A 14 6.10 -4.50 2.21
C ASP A 14 4.79 -4.69 3.02
N THR A 15 4.66 -3.98 4.13
CA THR A 15 3.45 -4.00 4.97
C THR A 15 2.20 -3.57 4.19
N ALA A 16 2.33 -2.54 3.35
CA ALA A 16 1.25 -2.10 2.48
C ALA A 16 0.83 -3.20 1.49
N LEU A 17 1.80 -3.84 0.83
CA LEU A 17 1.55 -4.91 -0.14
C LEU A 17 0.85 -6.11 0.51
N GLU A 18 1.31 -6.54 1.68
CA GLU A 18 0.68 -7.62 2.45
C GLU A 18 -0.78 -7.28 2.82
N GLY A 19 -1.02 -6.05 3.30
CA GLY A 19 -2.36 -5.55 3.62
C GLY A 19 -3.29 -5.56 2.41
N ALA A 20 -2.81 -5.13 1.24
CA ALA A 20 -3.58 -5.17 0.01
C ALA A 20 -3.88 -6.60 -0.46
N MET A 21 -2.93 -7.52 -0.36
CA MET A 21 -3.17 -8.94 -0.68
C MET A 21 -4.24 -9.55 0.22
N HIS A 22 -4.17 -9.31 1.54
CA HIS A 22 -5.18 -9.79 2.48
C HIS A 22 -6.56 -9.20 2.19
N LEU A 23 -6.63 -7.91 1.83
CA LEU A 23 -7.88 -7.25 1.46
C LEU A 23 -8.51 -7.90 0.22
N PHE A 24 -7.69 -8.16 -0.80
CA PHE A 24 -8.14 -8.87 -2.00
C PHE A 24 -8.61 -10.29 -1.71
N TRP A 25 -7.94 -11.03 -0.82
CA TRP A 25 -8.40 -12.37 -0.42
C TRP A 25 -9.68 -12.35 0.41
N ALA A 26 -9.86 -11.36 1.27
CA ALA A 26 -11.03 -11.27 2.14
C ALA A 26 -12.29 -10.79 1.41
N ARG A 27 -12.16 -9.86 0.45
CA ARG A 27 -13.30 -9.20 -0.21
C ARG A 27 -13.43 -9.49 -1.70
N GLY A 28 -12.40 -10.04 -2.33
CA GLY A 28 -12.32 -10.17 -3.78
C GLY A 28 -11.92 -8.85 -4.46
N TYR A 29 -11.37 -8.96 -5.67
CA TYR A 29 -10.89 -7.82 -6.46
C TYR A 29 -12.01 -6.83 -6.79
N GLU A 30 -13.17 -7.33 -7.22
CA GLU A 30 -14.32 -6.52 -7.67
C GLU A 30 -14.92 -5.65 -6.55
N HIS A 31 -14.81 -6.08 -5.29
CA HIS A 31 -15.37 -5.37 -4.14
C HIS A 31 -14.33 -4.50 -3.42
N THR A 32 -13.08 -4.51 -3.88
CA THR A 32 -11.98 -3.76 -3.27
C THR A 32 -11.76 -2.46 -4.05
N SER A 33 -12.17 -1.33 -3.46
CA SER A 33 -11.95 0.00 -4.05
C SER A 33 -10.54 0.52 -3.77
N MET A 34 -10.01 1.40 -4.63
CA MET A 34 -8.74 2.09 -4.40
C MET A 34 -8.69 2.83 -3.04
N GLN A 35 -9.83 3.36 -2.58
CA GLN A 35 -9.95 4.01 -1.27
C GLN A 35 -9.72 3.01 -0.11
N ASP A 36 -10.24 1.80 -0.25
CA ASP A 36 -10.10 0.69 0.70
C ASP A 36 -8.66 0.18 0.73
N LEU A 37 -8.03 0.09 -0.44
CA LEU A 37 -6.62 -0.26 -0.59
C LEU A 37 -5.73 0.79 0.10
N LEU A 38 -5.93 2.06 -0.20
CA LEU A 38 -5.19 3.18 0.39
C LEU A 38 -5.36 3.23 1.92
N SER A 39 -6.59 3.04 2.40
CA SER A 39 -6.87 3.03 3.85
C SER A 39 -6.22 1.83 4.55
N THR A 40 -6.17 0.67 3.90
CA THR A 40 -5.55 -0.55 4.44
C THR A 40 -4.02 -0.46 4.43
N MET A 41 -3.46 0.13 3.37
CA MET A 41 -2.02 0.36 3.22
C MET A 41 -1.52 1.54 4.07
N ASN A 42 -2.42 2.23 4.78
CA ASN A 42 -2.17 3.48 5.49
C ASN A 42 -1.46 4.53 4.60
N LEU A 43 -1.81 4.51 3.31
CA LEU A 43 -1.28 5.39 2.29
C LEU A 43 -2.18 6.59 2.11
N SER A 44 -1.57 7.78 2.09
CA SER A 44 -2.24 8.96 1.56
C SER A 44 -2.23 8.91 0.04
N LYS A 45 -3.31 9.34 -0.63
CA LYS A 45 -3.36 9.49 -2.10
C LYS A 45 -2.13 10.22 -2.64
N SER A 46 -1.69 11.24 -1.91
CA SER A 46 -0.51 12.04 -2.24
C SER A 46 0.77 11.20 -2.34
N SER A 47 0.96 10.23 -1.44
CA SER A 47 2.14 9.35 -1.45
C SER A 47 2.07 8.30 -2.56
N LEU A 48 0.87 7.84 -2.95
CA LEU A 48 0.70 6.92 -4.07
C LEU A 48 1.17 7.54 -5.40
N TYR A 49 0.93 8.84 -5.60
CA TYR A 49 1.36 9.56 -6.81
C TYR A 49 2.76 10.20 -6.70
N GLN A 50 3.43 10.09 -5.55
CA GLN A 50 4.76 10.65 -5.32
C GLN A 50 5.89 9.60 -5.46
N ALA A 51 5.53 8.34 -5.71
CA ALA A 51 6.45 7.24 -6.01
C ALA A 51 6.81 7.16 -7.50
#